data_AF-A0A940CFY7-F1
#
_entry.id   AF-A0A940CFY7-F1
#
_cell.length_a   1.000
_cell.length_b   1.000
_cell.length_c   1.000
_cell.angle_alpha   90.00
_cell.angle_beta   90.00
_cell.angle_gamma   90.00
#
_symmetry.space_group_name_H-M   'P 1'
#
loop_
_entity.id
_entity.type
_entity.pdbx_description
1 polymer ?
#
loop_
_entity_poly.entity_id
_entity_poly.type
_entity_poly.pdbx_seq_one_letter_code
_entity_poly.pdbx_strand_id
1 'polypeptide(L)'
;MESPFYEKEKITENDHAFAVYDKHPVSEGHTLVVPKKEVADLFELEDEEYHACFDLVKQVRKMLIDVYQPQGFNVGINNSPVAGQTIPHAHIHVIPRYKGDVKNPRGGVRNVVSGKGDY
;
A
#
# COMPACT_ATOMS: atom_id res chain seq x y z
N MET A 1 11.68 16.19 -9.34
CA MET A 1 10.30 16.20 -9.88
C MET A 1 9.46 15.78 -8.70
N GLU A 2 8.47 16.58 -8.33
CA GLU A 2 7.60 16.31 -7.17
C GLU A 2 6.90 14.97 -7.35
N SER A 3 6.66 14.25 -6.25
CA SER A 3 6.07 12.92 -6.33
C SER A 3 4.69 12.94 -7.00
N PRO A 4 4.41 12.03 -7.96
CA PRO A 4 3.12 12.00 -8.66
C PRO A 4 1.94 11.64 -7.74
N PHE A 5 2.20 11.23 -6.49
CA PHE A 5 1.16 10.99 -5.50
C PHE A 5 0.48 12.28 -5.04
N TYR A 6 1.14 13.44 -5.14
CA TYR A 6 0.57 14.74 -4.79
C TYR A 6 -0.46 15.25 -5.80
N GLU A 7 -0.49 14.70 -7.01
CA GLU A 7 -1.49 15.03 -8.03
C GLU A 7 -2.83 14.32 -7.79
N LYS A 8 -2.89 13.39 -6.84
CA LYS A 8 -4.08 12.59 -6.54
C LYS A 8 -4.89 13.20 -5.41
N GLU A 9 -6.20 12.98 -5.47
CA GLU A 9 -7.10 13.30 -4.37
C GLU A 9 -6.77 12.43 -3.14
N LYS A 10 -6.53 13.09 -2.02
CA LYS A 10 -6.26 12.44 -0.74
C LYS A 10 -7.56 11.92 -0.14
N ILE A 11 -7.57 10.66 0.26
CA ILE A 11 -8.69 10.04 0.95
C ILE A 11 -8.69 10.43 2.44
N THR A 12 -7.50 10.44 3.03
CA THR A 12 -7.25 10.84 4.42
C THR A 12 -5.78 11.17 4.60
N GLU A 13 -5.42 11.92 5.63
CA GLU A 13 -4.03 12.22 5.98
C GLU A 13 -3.86 12.42 7.49
N ASN A 14 -2.61 12.34 7.93
CA ASN A 14 -2.16 12.79 9.25
C ASN A 14 -0.95 13.72 9.07
N ASP A 15 -0.23 14.02 10.15
CA ASP A 15 0.86 15.01 10.12
C ASP A 15 2.01 14.61 9.18
N HIS A 16 2.30 13.32 9.02
CA HIS A 16 3.47 12.83 8.27
C HIS A 16 3.14 11.96 7.06
N ALA A 17 1.88 11.57 6.84
CA ALA A 17 1.50 10.69 5.75
C ALA A 17 0.11 11.03 5.20
N PHE A 18 -0.16 10.60 3.97
CA PHE A 18 -1.46 10.71 3.33
C PHE A 18 -1.79 9.43 2.56
N ALA A 19 -3.08 9.21 2.31
CA ALA A 19 -3.58 8.03 1.61
C ALA A 19 -4.29 8.44 0.32
N VAL A 20 -4.03 7.72 -0.77
CA VAL A 20 -4.62 7.95 -2.10
C VAL A 20 -5.01 6.62 -2.74
N TYR A 21 -6.03 6.60 -3.60
CA TYR A 21 -6.34 5.40 -4.36
C TYR A 21 -5.23 5.12 -5.39
N ASP A 22 -4.92 3.84 -5.59
CA ASP A 22 -4.05 3.44 -6.68
C ASP A 22 -4.74 3.75 -8.03
N LYS A 23 -3.96 4.22 -9.00
CA LYS A 23 -4.46 4.53 -10.34
C LYS A 23 -4.70 3.24 -11.14
N HIS A 24 -3.97 2.19 -10.80
CA HIS A 24 -4.02 0.86 -11.41
C HIS A 24 -4.30 -0.16 -10.29
N PRO A 25 -5.52 -0.15 -9.72
CA PRO A 25 -5.84 -0.97 -8.56
C PRO A 25 -5.71 -2.47 -8.85
N VAL A 26 -5.08 -3.21 -7.94
CA VAL A 26 -5.01 -4.68 -8.01
C VAL A 26 -6.37 -5.31 -7.67
N SER A 27 -7.12 -4.64 -6.79
CA SER A 27 -8.47 -4.99 -6.37
C SER A 27 -9.24 -3.72 -5.99
N GLU A 28 -10.57 -3.82 -5.91
CA GLU A 28 -11.41 -2.70 -5.52
C GLU A 28 -11.02 -2.17 -4.13
N GLY A 29 -10.78 -0.85 -4.06
CA GLY A 29 -10.30 -0.17 -2.86
C GLY A 29 -8.79 -0.23 -2.64
N HIS A 30 -7.98 -0.64 -3.63
CA HIS A 30 -6.51 -0.57 -3.51
C HIS A 30 -6.05 0.86 -3.23
N THR A 31 -5.45 1.05 -2.05
CA THR A 31 -5.01 2.34 -1.54
C THR A 31 -3.50 2.32 -1.28
N LEU A 32 -2.86 3.45 -1.50
CA LEU A 32 -1.46 3.70 -1.18
C LEU A 32 -1.40 4.65 0.01
N VAL A 33 -0.67 4.27 1.06
CA VAL A 33 -0.25 5.18 2.13
C VAL A 33 1.16 5.68 1.81
N VAL A 34 1.34 6.99 1.78
CA VAL A 34 2.54 7.66 1.28
C VAL A 34 3.02 8.63 2.37
N PRO A 35 4.30 8.61 2.79
CA PRO A 35 4.85 9.63 3.66
C PRO A 35 4.83 10.99 2.93
N LYS A 36 4.80 12.08 3.68
CA LYS A 36 4.95 13.43 3.12
C LYS A 36 6.41 13.72 2.77
N LYS A 37 7.35 13.12 3.50
CA LYS A 37 8.78 13.16 3.18
C LYS A 37 9.06 12.30 1.95
N GLU A 38 9.53 12.93 0.87
CA GLU A 38 9.87 12.25 -0.38
C GLU A 38 11.21 11.50 -0.25
N VAL A 39 11.15 10.26 0.22
CA VAL A 39 12.26 9.29 0.22
C VAL A 39 11.92 8.08 -0.62
N ALA A 40 12.91 7.46 -1.27
CA ALA A 40 12.66 6.29 -2.11
C ALA A 40 12.54 5.01 -1.27
N ASP A 41 13.27 4.91 -0.16
CA ASP A 41 13.23 3.77 0.74
C ASP A 41 12.44 4.12 2.00
N LEU A 42 11.47 3.27 2.37
CA LEU A 42 10.68 3.46 3.59
C LEU A 42 11.54 3.53 4.85
N PHE A 43 12.71 2.88 4.85
CA PHE A 43 13.62 2.86 6.00
C PHE A 43 14.49 4.12 6.14
N GLU A 44 14.34 5.11 5.25
CA GLU A 44 14.94 6.45 5.37
C GLU A 44 14.03 7.44 6.14
N LEU A 45 12.84 6.98 6.56
CA LEU A 45 11.95 7.73 7.44
C LEU A 45 12.47 7.73 8.87
N GLU A 46 12.25 8.84 9.57
CA GLU A 46 12.42 8.87 11.03
C GLU A 46 11.31 8.05 11.71
N ASP A 47 11.54 7.61 12.94
CA ASP A 47 10.59 6.74 13.67
C ASP A 47 9.17 7.33 13.74
N GLU A 48 9.04 8.63 13.94
CA GLU A 48 7.75 9.34 13.99
C GLU A 48 7.01 9.27 12.65
N GLU A 49 7.72 9.46 11.54
CA GLU A 49 7.18 9.42 10.18
C GLU A 49 6.79 7.99 9.79
N TYR A 50 7.63 7.02 10.15
CA TYR A 50 7.37 5.60 9.92
C TYR A 50 6.13 5.14 10.69
N HIS A 51 6.03 5.44 11.98
CA HIS A 51 4.85 5.11 12.78
C HIS A 51 3.59 5.77 12.26
N ALA A 52 3.65 7.05 11.88
CA ALA A 52 2.52 7.76 11.30
C ALA A 52 2.00 7.10 10.01
N CYS A 53 2.88 6.53 9.18
CA CYS A 53 2.46 5.75 8.01
C CYS A 53 1.65 4.51 8.41
N PHE A 54 2.15 3.70 9.36
CA PHE A 54 1.44 2.48 9.77
C PHE A 54 0.19 2.74 10.62
N ASP A 55 0.14 3.86 11.32
CA ASP A 55 -1.09 4.35 11.94
C ASP A 55 -2.15 4.69 10.88
N LEU A 56 -1.74 5.36 9.80
CA LEU A 56 -2.63 5.65 8.68
C LEU A 56 -3.07 4.37 7.95
N VAL A 57 -2.21 3.35 7.83
CA VAL A 57 -2.60 2.03 7.29
C VAL A 57 -3.74 1.40 8.10
N LYS A 58 -3.71 1.47 9.43
CA LYS A 58 -4.80 0.97 10.29
C LYS A 58 -6.10 1.73 10.03
N GLN A 59 -6.03 3.06 9.90
CA GLN A 59 -7.19 3.91 9.62
C GLN A 59 -7.78 3.62 8.23
N VAL A 60 -6.93 3.55 7.21
CA VAL A 60 -7.32 3.20 5.84
C VAL A 60 -8.00 1.84 5.80
N ARG A 61 -7.41 0.81 6.43
CA ARG A 61 -8.04 -0.53 6.50
C ARG A 61 -9.45 -0.48 7.09
N LYS A 62 -9.66 0.29 8.17
CA LYS A 62 -10.99 0.42 8.80
C LYS A 62 -11.98 1.05 7.83
N MET A 63 -11.60 2.15 7.20
CA MET A 63 -12.43 2.82 6.19
C MET A 63 -12.76 1.90 5.01
N LEU A 64 -11.78 1.13 4.51
CA LEU A 64 -12.00 0.17 3.42
C LEU A 64 -12.96 -0.97 3.81
N ILE A 65 -12.95 -1.41 5.08
CA ILE A 65 -13.94 -2.37 5.59
C ILE A 65 -15.35 -1.78 5.53
N ASP A 66 -15.51 -0.54 5.97
CA ASP A 66 -16.82 0.11 6.05
C ASP A 66 -17.40 0.38 4.64
N VAL A 67 -16.54 0.76 3.68
CA VAL A 67 -16.96 1.14 2.32
C VAL A 67 -17.11 -0.06 1.39
N TYR A 68 -16.16 -1.00 1.40
CA TYR A 68 -16.06 -2.06 0.39
C TYR A 68 -16.30 -3.48 0.94
N GLN A 69 -16.37 -3.65 2.26
CA GLN A 69 -16.61 -4.95 2.91
C GLN A 69 -15.68 -6.11 2.46
N PRO A 70 -14.37 -5.91 2.24
CA PRO A 70 -13.44 -7.00 1.92
C PRO A 70 -13.32 -8.01 3.06
N GLN A 71 -13.03 -9.27 2.72
CA GLN A 71 -12.85 -10.35 3.70
C GLN A 71 -11.38 -10.55 4.11
N GLY A 72 -10.44 -9.84 3.50
CA GLY A 72 -9.02 -9.91 3.83
C GLY A 72 -8.24 -8.75 3.26
N PHE A 73 -6.93 -8.71 3.53
CA PHE A 73 -6.03 -7.70 3.00
C PHE A 73 -4.66 -8.30 2.70
N ASN A 74 -3.99 -7.78 1.67
CA ASN A 74 -2.54 -7.82 1.56
C ASN A 74 -2.01 -6.41 1.81
N VAL A 75 -0.96 -6.30 2.62
CA VAL A 75 -0.24 -5.06 2.86
C VAL A 75 1.22 -5.31 2.48
N GLY A 76 1.80 -4.43 1.68
CA GLY A 76 3.14 -4.65 1.12
C GLY A 76 3.83 -3.37 0.68
N ILE A 77 5.15 -3.44 0.59
CA ILE A 77 6.03 -2.34 0.21
C ILE A 77 7.06 -2.89 -0.76
N ASN A 78 7.37 -2.13 -1.80
CA ASN A 78 8.49 -2.40 -2.70
C ASN A 78 9.56 -1.33 -2.47
N ASN A 79 10.69 -1.69 -1.87
CA ASN A 79 11.85 -0.82 -1.73
C ASN A 79 12.87 -1.18 -2.81
N SER A 80 13.31 -0.18 -3.59
CA SER A 80 14.20 -0.31 -4.75
C SER A 80 13.54 -0.92 -6.01
N PRO A 81 14.02 -0.55 -7.23
CA PRO A 81 13.54 -1.13 -8.49
C PRO A 81 13.62 -2.66 -8.57
N VAL A 82 14.59 -3.30 -7.89
CA VAL A 82 14.73 -4.77 -7.89
C VAL A 82 13.54 -5.45 -7.19
N ALA A 83 12.92 -4.78 -6.21
CA ALA A 83 11.69 -5.24 -5.57
C ALA A 83 10.42 -4.84 -6.35
N GLY A 84 10.55 -4.20 -7.52
CA GLY A 84 9.42 -3.76 -8.34
C GLY A 84 8.91 -2.35 -8.06
N GLN A 85 9.68 -1.52 -7.35
CA GLN A 85 9.34 -0.11 -7.17
C GLN A 85 9.43 0.66 -8.49
N THR A 86 8.36 1.35 -8.88
CA THR A 86 8.31 2.16 -10.11
C THR A 86 8.35 3.66 -9.86
N ILE A 87 7.76 4.11 -8.74
CA ILE A 87 7.80 5.50 -8.29
C ILE A 87 8.80 5.58 -7.14
N PRO A 88 9.88 6.39 -7.25
CA PRO A 88 10.91 6.51 -6.21
C PRO A 88 10.45 7.42 -5.06
N HIS A 89 9.27 7.14 -4.53
CA HIS A 89 8.71 7.68 -3.30
C HIS A 89 8.09 6.49 -2.56
N ALA A 90 8.56 6.21 -1.35
CA ALA A 90 8.10 5.11 -0.52
C ALA A 90 6.57 5.12 -0.41
N HIS A 91 5.94 3.96 -0.51
CA HIS A 91 4.50 3.83 -0.33
C HIS A 91 4.16 2.42 0.13
N ILE A 92 3.14 2.35 0.99
CA ILE A 92 2.60 1.11 1.52
C ILE A 92 1.32 0.81 0.76
N HIS A 93 1.31 -0.30 0.04
CA HIS A 93 0.09 -0.83 -0.58
C HIS A 93 -0.82 -1.40 0.50
N VAL A 94 -2.09 -1.00 0.48
CA VAL A 94 -3.17 -1.60 1.26
C VAL A 94 -4.18 -2.14 0.26
N ILE A 95 -4.17 -3.45 0.07
CA ILE A 95 -4.91 -4.15 -1.01
C ILE A 95 -6.02 -4.98 -0.37
N PRO A 96 -7.30 -4.55 -0.47
CA PRO A 96 -8.45 -5.36 -0.08
C PRO A 96 -8.49 -6.69 -0.84
N ARG A 97 -8.89 -7.76 -0.18
CA ARG A 97 -9.02 -9.11 -0.77
C ARG A 97 -10.44 -9.62 -0.60
N TYR A 98 -10.94 -10.27 -1.65
CA TYR A 98 -12.31 -10.74 -1.72
C TYR A 98 -12.34 -12.26 -1.94
N LYS A 99 -13.28 -12.95 -1.30
CA LYS A 99 -13.42 -14.40 -1.51
C LYS A 99 -13.69 -14.69 -2.99
N GLY A 100 -12.80 -15.47 -3.61
CA GLY A 100 -12.91 -15.85 -5.02
C GLY A 100 -12.22 -14.89 -6.01
N ASP A 101 -11.53 -13.85 -5.53
CA ASP A 101 -10.76 -12.94 -6.39
C ASP A 101 -9.58 -13.61 -7.11
N VAL A 102 -9.08 -14.72 -6.56
CA VAL A 102 -8.07 -15.60 -7.18
C VAL A 102 -8.43 -17.07 -6.97
N LYS A 103 -7.95 -17.95 -7.87
CA LYS A 103 -8.20 -19.40 -7.79
C LYS A 103 -7.57 -20.07 -6.56
N ASN A 104 -6.34 -19.70 -6.21
CA ASN A 104 -5.63 -20.22 -5.04
C ASN A 104 -5.01 -19.04 -4.27
N PRO A 105 -5.54 -18.66 -3.10
CA PRO A 105 -4.99 -17.57 -2.30
C PRO A 105 -3.77 -17.98 -1.46
N ARG A 106 -3.43 -19.27 -1.37
CA ARG A 106 -2.28 -19.77 -0.61
C ARG A 106 -1.00 -19.11 -1.13
N GLY A 107 -0.08 -18.81 -0.21
CA GLY A 107 1.15 -18.08 -0.53
C GLY A 107 1.04 -16.57 -0.33
N GLY A 108 -0.07 -15.95 -0.72
CA GLY A 108 -0.26 -14.50 -0.61
C GLY A 108 0.96 -13.73 -1.14
N VAL A 109 1.61 -12.97 -0.25
CA VAL A 109 2.84 -12.19 -0.51
C VAL A 109 3.97 -13.01 -1.14
N ARG A 110 4.05 -14.32 -0.92
CA ARG A 110 5.09 -15.16 -1.54
C ARG A 110 5.01 -15.20 -3.08
N ASN A 111 3.87 -14.84 -3.66
CA ASN A 111 3.69 -14.74 -5.11
C ASN A 111 4.42 -13.55 -5.73
N VAL A 112 5.05 -12.66 -4.94
CA VAL A 112 5.95 -11.61 -5.48
C VAL A 112 7.09 -12.22 -6.30
N VAL A 113 7.55 -13.42 -5.93
CA VAL A 113 8.41 -14.24 -6.80
C VAL A 113 7.53 -15.30 -7.45
N SER A 114 7.31 -15.15 -8.76
CA SER A 114 6.48 -16.07 -9.52
C SER A 114 6.89 -17.53 -9.31
N GLY A 115 5.91 -18.41 -9.06
CA GLY A 115 6.12 -19.83 -8.81
C GLY A 115 6.59 -20.21 -7.40
N LYS A 116 6.75 -19.26 -6.47
CA LYS A 116 7.14 -19.53 -5.06
C LYS A 116 6.00 -19.41 -4.04
N GLY A 117 4.79 -19.15 -4.53
CA GLY A 117 3.60 -18.95 -3.71
C GLY A 117 3.01 -20.23 -3.12
N ASP A 118 2.99 -21.32 -3.88
CA ASP A 118 2.39 -22.58 -3.44
C ASP A 118 3.42 -23.41 -2.65
N TYR A 119 3.11 -23.69 -1.39
CA TYR A 119 3.93 -24.44 -0.44
C TYR A 119 3.03 -25.25 0.46
#